data_AF-A0A1V5TZF2-F1
#
_entry.id   AF-A0A1V5TZF2-F1
#
_cell.length_a   1.000
_cell.length_b   1.000
_cell.length_c   1.000
_cell.angle_alpha   90.00
_cell.angle_beta   90.00
_cell.angle_gamma   90.00
#
_symmetry.space_group_name_H-M   'P 1'
#
loop_
_entity.id
_entity.type
_entity.pdbx_description
1 polymer ?
#
loop_
_entity_poly.entity_id
_entity_poly.type
_entity_poly.pdbx_seq_one_letter_code
_entity_poly.pdbx_strand_id
1 'polypeptide(L)'
;MFNIVLVEPEIPENTGNIARTCSVTGARLHLVRPLGFSVDDRHLKRAGLDYWKYLDIAYYDSFAQVEAAHPDARFFLTSTHAARSHTSRLW
;
A
#
# COMPACT_ATOMS: atom_id res chain seq x y z
N MET A 1 -7.14 -8.25 -9.95
CA MET A 1 -6.49 -6.94 -9.68
C MET A 1 -5.52 -7.12 -8.52
N PHE A 2 -4.34 -6.52 -8.55
CA PHE A 2 -3.41 -6.58 -7.42
C PHE A 2 -3.77 -5.56 -6.34
N ASN A 3 -3.49 -5.91 -5.09
CA ASN A 3 -3.66 -5.06 -3.92
C ASN A 3 -2.29 -4.87 -3.26
N ILE A 4 -1.91 -3.62 -3.01
CA ILE A 4 -0.68 -3.28 -2.27
C ILE A 4 -1.12 -2.75 -0.91
N VAL A 5 -0.67 -3.40 0.17
CA VAL A 5 -1.01 -3.02 1.54
C VAL A 5 0.24 -2.48 2.22
N LEU A 6 0.18 -1.23 2.69
CA LEU A 6 1.21 -0.63 3.52
C LEU A 6 0.70 -0.60 4.96
N VAL A 7 1.37 -1.35 5.83
CA VAL A 7 1.06 -1.40 7.26
C VAL A 7 1.87 -0.33 7.98
N GLU A 8 1.17 0.61 8.61
CA GLU A 8 1.74 1.70 9.42
C GLU A 8 2.91 2.44 8.73
N PRO A 9 2.74 2.94 7.49
CA PRO A 9 3.84 3.54 6.75
C PRO A 9 4.33 4.84 7.42
N GLU A 10 5.64 4.94 7.61
CA GLU A 10 6.25 6.06 8.34
C GLU A 10 6.77 7.19 7.43
N ILE A 11 7.20 6.87 6.21
CA ILE A 11 7.90 7.79 5.32
C ILE A 11 6.99 8.22 4.15
N PRO A 12 6.65 9.51 4.01
CA PRO A 12 5.70 9.99 3.00
C PRO A 12 6.21 9.77 1.57
N GLU A 13 7.51 9.95 1.32
CA GLU A 13 8.10 9.79 -0.02
C GLU A 13 7.96 8.35 -0.53
N ASN A 14 8.13 7.35 0.34
CA ASN A 14 7.97 5.95 -0.01
C ASN A 14 6.52 5.66 -0.39
N THR A 15 5.56 6.14 0.40
CA THR A 15 4.13 5.98 0.11
C THR A 15 3.76 6.68 -1.20
N GLY A 16 4.26 7.89 -1.45
CA GLY A 16 4.05 8.62 -2.71
C GLY A 16 4.56 7.85 -3.93
N ASN A 17 5.77 7.27 -3.87
CA ASN A 17 6.33 6.48 -4.96
C ASN A 17 5.53 5.18 -5.23
N ILE A 18 5.07 4.52 -4.17
CA ILE A 18 4.22 3.33 -4.28
C ILE A 18 2.84 3.69 -4.84
N ALA A 19 2.27 4.80 -4.39
CA ALA A 19 1.03 5.38 -4.92
C ALA A 19 1.16 5.66 -6.43
N ARG A 20 2.27 6.26 -6.89
CA ARG A 20 2.53 6.43 -8.32
C ARG A 20 2.62 5.10 -9.07
N THR A 21 3.21 4.08 -8.45
CA THR A 21 3.27 2.73 -9.05
C THR A 21 1.87 2.13 -9.17
N CYS A 22 1.01 2.30 -8.17
CA CYS A 22 -0.38 1.85 -8.19
C CYS A 22 -1.18 2.54 -9.30
N SER A 23 -0.99 3.85 -9.54
CA SER A 23 -1.75 4.58 -10.56
C SER A 23 -1.43 4.13 -11.99
N VAL A 24 -0.19 3.70 -12.26
CA VAL A 24 0.22 3.21 -13.58
C VAL A 24 -0.05 1.71 -13.77
N THR A 25 -0.05 0.92 -12.70
CA THR A 25 -0.31 -0.53 -12.75
C THR A 25 -1.78 -0.90 -12.58
N GLY A 26 -2.61 0.04 -12.12
CA GLY A 26 -4.00 -0.22 -11.76
C GLY A 26 -4.17 -1.01 -10.45
N ALA A 27 -3.10 -1.21 -9.67
CA ALA A 27 -3.20 -1.84 -8.36
C ALA A 27 -3.94 -0.93 -7.38
N ARG A 28 -4.74 -1.53 -6.49
CA ARG A 28 -5.38 -0.80 -5.39
C ARG A 28 -4.41 -0.63 -4.24
N LEU A 29 -4.35 0.56 -3.66
CA LEU A 29 -3.49 0.86 -2.51
C LEU A 29 -4.33 0.81 -1.22
N HIS A 30 -3.83 0.08 -0.23
CA HIS A 30 -4.44 -0.02 1.10
C HIS A 30 -3.46 0.53 2.13
N LEU A 31 -3.89 1.51 2.92
CA LEU A 31 -3.09 2.16 3.96
C LEU A 31 -3.66 1.81 5.34
N VAL A 32 -2.90 1.08 6.14
CA VAL A 32 -3.27 0.74 7.52
C VAL A 32 -2.66 1.76 8.47
N ARG A 33 -3.49 2.37 9.30
CA ARG A 33 -3.14 3.37 10.30
C ARG A 33 -2.47 2.73 11.53
N PRO A 34 -1.72 3.51 12.34
CA PRO A 34 -1.39 4.93 12.16
C PRO A 34 -0.41 5.18 11.01
N LEU A 35 -0.63 6.28 10.28
CA LEU A 35 0.35 6.75 9.27
C LEU A 35 1.33 7.68 9.99
N GLY A 36 2.63 7.52 9.76
CA GLY A 36 3.67 8.40 10.33
C GLY A 36 3.71 9.79 9.70
N PHE A 37 2.81 10.10 8.78
CA PHE A 37 2.69 11.37 8.06
C PHE A 37 1.23 11.70 7.77
N SER A 38 0.95 12.97 7.46
CA SER A 38 -0.37 13.39 6.99
C SER A 38 -0.50 13.18 5.48
N VAL A 39 -1.57 12.51 5.05
CA VAL A 39 -1.90 12.35 3.62
C VAL A 39 -2.34 13.66 2.96
N ASP A 40 -2.75 14.64 3.77
CA ASP A 40 -3.13 15.98 3.32
C ASP A 40 -1.94 16.94 3.24
N ASP A 41 -0.76 16.50 3.69
CA ASP A 41 0.42 17.34 3.80
C ASP A 41 0.85 17.88 2.43
N ARG A 42 1.31 19.13 2.44
CA ARG A 42 1.77 19.88 1.26
C ARG A 42 2.94 19.19 0.56
N HIS A 43 3.65 18.31 1.27
CA HIS A 43 4.73 17.46 0.76
C HIS A 43 4.25 16.44 -0.28
N LEU A 44 3.09 15.81 -0.04
CA LEU A 44 2.45 14.96 -1.04
C LEU A 44 2.07 15.84 -2.25
N LYS A 45 1.40 16.98 -2.05
CA LYS A 45 1.02 17.88 -3.17
C LYS A 45 2.19 18.39 -4.04
N ARG A 46 3.42 18.56 -3.50
CA ARG A 46 4.60 19.01 -4.27
C ARG A 46 5.27 17.92 -5.11
N ALA A 47 5.04 16.63 -4.82
CA ALA A 47 5.65 15.54 -5.58
C ALA A 47 4.96 15.26 -6.94
N GLY A 48 4.23 16.23 -7.50
CA GLY A 48 3.49 16.06 -8.77
C GLY A 48 2.25 15.16 -8.64
N LEU A 49 1.63 15.15 -7.45
CA LEU A 49 0.58 14.24 -7.01
C LEU A 49 -0.83 14.53 -7.56
N ASP A 50 -0.91 14.91 -8.83
CA ASP A 50 -2.18 14.99 -9.56
C ASP A 50 -2.84 13.60 -9.72
N TYR A 51 -2.15 12.52 -9.37
CA TYR A 51 -2.66 11.15 -9.47
C TYR A 51 -3.38 10.64 -8.22
N TRP A 52 -3.29 11.31 -7.07
CA TRP A 52 -3.95 10.83 -5.84
C TRP A 52 -5.49 10.76 -5.98
N LYS A 53 -6.08 11.70 -6.73
CA LYS A 53 -7.50 11.70 -7.11
C LYS A 53 -7.90 10.56 -8.05
N TYR A 54 -6.92 9.94 -8.72
CA TYR A 54 -7.14 8.82 -9.66
C TYR A 54 -6.77 7.47 -9.04
N LEU A 55 -6.26 7.46 -7.81
CA LEU A 55 -5.94 6.23 -7.10
C LEU A 55 -7.18 5.66 -6.41
N ASP A 56 -7.38 4.36 -6.59
CA ASP A 56 -8.22 3.57 -5.70
C ASP A 56 -7.44 3.33 -4.41
N ILE A 57 -7.76 4.09 -3.36
CA ILE A 57 -7.14 4.00 -2.03
C ILE A 57 -8.19 3.60 -1.01
N ALA A 58 -7.87 2.63 -0.16
CA ALA A 58 -8.63 2.31 1.04
C ALA A 58 -7.78 2.55 2.30
N TYR A 59 -8.44 3.00 3.37
CA TYR A 59 -7.82 3.22 4.67
C TYR A 59 -8.42 2.27 5.69
N TYR A 60 -7.57 1.72 6.55
CA TYR A 60 -7.96 0.77 7.60
C TYR A 60 -7.31 1.18 8.93
N ASP A 61 -7.97 0.88 10.03
CA ASP A 61 -7.44 1.13 11.38
C ASP A 61 -6.59 -0.03 11.92
N SER A 62 -6.66 -1.20 11.26
CA SER A 62 -5.83 -2.36 11.60
C SER A 62 -5.69 -3.31 10.41
N PHE A 63 -4.64 -4.13 10.42
CA PHE A 63 -4.44 -5.13 9.38
C PHE A 63 -5.58 -6.17 9.36
N ALA A 64 -6.16 -6.49 10.52
CA ALA A 64 -7.30 -7.39 10.62
C ALA A 64 -8.53 -6.89 9.82
N GLN A 65 -8.73 -5.58 9.69
CA GLN A 65 -9.80 -5.05 8.83
C GLN A 65 -9.52 -5.29 7.34
N VAL A 66 -8.24 -5.30 6.92
CA VAL A 66 -7.85 -5.67 5.56
C VAL A 66 -8.18 -7.14 5.30
N GLU A 67 -7.81 -8.01 6.24
CA GLU A 67 -8.12 -9.45 6.16
C GLU A 67 -9.63 -9.70 6.09
N ALA A 68 -10.41 -9.02 6.94
CA ALA A 68 -11.87 -9.13 6.95
C ALA A 68 -12.53 -8.60 5.67
N ALA A 69 -11.98 -7.54 5.06
CA ALA A 69 -12.46 -7.01 3.78
C ALA A 69 -12.11 -7.90 2.58
N HIS A 70 -11.14 -8.82 2.75
CA HIS A 70 -10.60 -9.67 1.70
C HIS A 70 -10.47 -11.14 2.16
N PRO A 71 -11.57 -11.80 2.55
CA PRO A 71 -11.54 -13.12 3.20
C PRO A 71 -10.99 -14.24 2.29
N ASP A 72 -11.21 -14.13 0.99
CA ASP A 72 -10.75 -15.12 -0.01
C ASP A 72 -9.44 -14.71 -0.69
N ALA A 73 -8.80 -13.63 -0.23
CA ALA A 73 -7.59 -13.15 -0.86
C ALA A 73 -6.36 -13.97 -0.46
N ARG A 74 -5.46 -14.11 -1.41
CA ARG A 74 -4.13 -14.68 -1.17
C ARG A 74 -3.18 -13.57 -0.73
N PHE A 75 -2.72 -13.64 0.52
CA PHE A 75 -1.76 -12.69 1.07
C PHE A 75 -0.32 -13.13 0.83
N PHE A 76 0.51 -12.19 0.40
CA PHE A 76 1.96 -12.34 0.32
C PHE A 76 2.59 -11.32 1.28
N LEU A 77 3.08 -11.79 2.41
CA LEU A 77 3.71 -10.96 3.43
C LEU A 77 5.21 -10.89 3.19
N THR A 78 5.77 -9.68 3.15
CA THR A 78 7.19 -9.44 2.90
C THR A 78 7.94 -9.23 4.20
N SER A 79 8.99 -10.01 4.43
CA SER A 79 9.90 -9.84 5.57
C SER A 79 11.29 -10.32 5.19
N THR A 80 12.33 -9.70 5.76
CA THR A 80 13.73 -10.17 5.65
C THR A 80 13.94 -11.54 6.29
N HIS A 81 13.04 -11.96 7.18
CA HIS A 81 13.05 -13.27 7.83
C HIS A 81 12.22 -14.33 7.08
N ALA A 82 11.66 -13.99 5.91
CA ALA A 82 10.87 -14.93 5.13
C ALA A 82 11.74 -16.08 4.62
N ALA A 83 11.29 -17.32 4.84
CA ALA A 83 11.98 -18.51 4.36
C ALA A 83 11.88 -18.73 2.84
N ARG A 84 10.95 -18.04 2.17
CA ARG A 84 10.66 -18.21 0.74
C ARG A 84 10.92 -16.92 -0.03
N SER A 85 11.74 -16.99 -1.08
CA SER A 85 11.97 -15.88 -2.00
C SER A 85 10.70 -15.51 -2.78
N HIS A 86 10.46 -14.21 -2.98
CA HIS A 86 9.35 -13.69 -3.79
C HIS A 86 9.40 -14.17 -5.25
N THR A 87 10.57 -14.52 -5.78
CA THR A 87 10.73 -15.08 -7.13
C THR A 87 10.64 -16.61 -7.19
N SER A 88 10.34 -17.28 -6.07
CA SER A 88 10.20 -18.74 -6.04
C SER A 88 9.12 -19.19 -7.02
N ARG A 89 9.34 -20.30 -7.73
CA ARG A 89 8.33 -20.87 -8.63
C ARG A 89 7.26 -21.70 -7.91
N LEU A 90 7.38 -21.87 -6.60
CA LEU A 90 6.55 -22.77 -5.78
C LEU A 90 5.48 -22.02 -4.97
N TRP A 91 4.99 -20.89 -5.47
CA TRP A 91 3.92 -20.12 -4.83
C TRP A 91 2.56 -20.73 -5.06
#